data_AF-X1I528-F1
#
_entry.id   AF-X1I528-F1
#
_cell.length_a   1.000
_cell.length_b   1.000
_cell.length_c   1.000
_cell.angle_alpha   90.00
_cell.angle_beta   90.00
_cell.angle_gamma   90.00
#
_symmetry.space_group_name_H-M   'P 1'
#
loop_
_entity.id
_entity.type
_entity.pdbx_description
1 polymer ?
#
loop_
_entity_poly.entity_id
_entity_poly.type
_entity_poly.pdbx_seq_one_letter_code
_entity_poly.pdbx_strand_id
1 'polypeptide(L)' 'RFCEGMVKRGYNKKIIIDCNFRFDYLIEERAKMMKEAGFRLMKLGLESANQKTLDRLRKNNTVEPKKWSKTQ' A
#
# COMPACT_ATOMS: atom_id res chain seq x y z
N ARG A 1 7.49 12.54 -0.94
CA ARG A 1 7.36 13.77 -0.09
C ARG A 1 7.06 13.47 1.39
N PHE A 2 5.89 12.89 1.77
CA PHE A 2 5.58 12.64 3.19
C PHE A 2 6.59 11.69 3.85
N CYS A 3 6.77 10.50 3.27
CA CYS A 3 7.67 9.47 3.81
C CYS A 3 9.12 9.96 3.93
N GLU A 4 9.65 10.61 2.89
CA GLU A 4 10.96 11.27 2.95
C GLU A 4 11.04 12.30 4.08
N GLY A 5 9.98 13.08 4.28
CA GLY A 5 9.90 14.07 5.34
C GLY A 5 9.94 13.46 6.75
N MET A 6 9.32 12.29 6.93
CA MET A 6 9.36 11.52 8.17
C MET A 6 10.77 11.03 8.49
N VAL A 7 11.46 10.50 7.46
CA VAL A 7 12.83 10.01 7.60
C VAL A 7 13.81 11.16 7.85
N LYS A 8 13.76 12.24 7.05
CA LYS A 8 14.67 13.39 7.17
C LYS A 8 14.61 14.06 8.55
N ARG A 9 13.44 14.08 9.19
CA ARG A 9 13.25 14.66 10.54
C ARG A 9 13.48 13.65 11.67
N GLY A 10 13.77 12.39 11.34
CA GLY A 10 13.98 11.31 12.31
C GLY A 10 12.71 10.87 13.04
N TYR A 11 11.53 11.24 12.53
CA TYR A 11 10.25 10.90 13.15
C TYR A 11 9.91 9.42 13.01
N ASN A 12 10.40 8.77 11.96
CA ASN A 12 10.26 7.33 11.77
C ASN A 12 10.87 6.48 12.91
N LYS A 13 11.75 7.06 13.74
CA LYS A 13 12.33 6.40 14.94
C LYS A 13 11.49 6.58 16.20
N LYS A 14 10.52 7.49 16.18
CA LYS A 14 9.74 7.91 17.36
C LYS A 14 8.24 7.69 17.18
N ILE A 15 7.76 7.69 15.95
CA ILE A 15 6.35 7.64 15.60
C ILE A 15 6.10 6.39 14.77
N ILE A 16 5.11 5.62 15.19
CA ILE A 16 4.58 4.47 14.45
C ILE A 16 3.29 4.90 13.78
N ILE A 17 3.16 4.59 12.48
CA ILE A 17 1.97 4.91 11.70
C ILE A 17 1.29 3.62 11.26
N ASP A 18 0.00 3.53 11.54
CA ASP A 18 -0.87 2.49 11.01
C ASP A 18 -1.95 3.16 10.14
N CYS A 19 -2.25 2.60 8.97
CA CYS A 19 -3.24 3.20 8.07
C CYS A 19 -4.09 2.17 7.33
N ASN A 20 -5.30 2.57 6.97
CA ASN A 20 -6.09 1.85 5.97
C ASN A 20 -5.52 2.18 4.60
N PHE A 21 -5.23 1.15 3.83
CA PHE A 21 -4.56 1.29 2.55
C PHE A 21 -5.33 0.58 1.45
N ARG A 22 -5.36 1.21 0.27
CA ARG A 22 -6.05 0.67 -0.89
C ARG A 22 -5.09 -0.25 -1.66
N PHE A 23 -5.54 -1.47 -1.92
CA PHE A 23 -4.68 -2.54 -2.42
C PHE A 23 -4.02 -2.23 -3.78
N ASP A 24 -4.77 -1.62 -4.70
CA ASP A 24 -4.33 -1.19 -6.04
C ASP A 24 -3.19 -0.15 -6.03
N TYR A 25 -3.01 0.60 -4.95
CA TYR A 25 -1.91 1.57 -4.82
C TYR A 25 -0.63 0.95 -4.22
N LEU A 26 -0.69 -0.30 -3.75
CA LEU A 26 0.43 -0.95 -3.08
C LEU A 26 1.38 -1.55 -4.12
N ILE A 27 2.51 -0.87 -4.34
CA ILE A 27 3.64 -1.38 -5.13
C ILE A 27 4.86 -1.54 -4.23
N GLU A 28 5.79 -2.41 -4.60
CA GLU A 28 6.96 -2.75 -3.78
C GLU A 28 7.77 -1.50 -3.36
N GLU A 29 8.02 -0.59 -4.30
CA GLU A 29 8.75 0.66 -4.04
C GLU A 29 8.05 1.52 -2.99
N ARG A 30 6.73 1.66 -3.08
CA ARG A 30 5.93 2.39 -2.08
C ARG A 30 5.98 1.70 -0.72
N ALA A 31 5.86 0.37 -0.69
CA ALA A 31 5.91 -0.39 0.55
C ALA A 31 7.26 -0.21 1.27
N LYS A 32 8.37 -0.24 0.53
CA LYS A 32 9.71 0.04 1.07
C LYS A 32 9.81 1.45 1.67
N MET A 33 9.41 2.46 0.89
CA MET A 33 9.43 3.85 1.34
C MET A 33 8.55 4.09 2.58
N MET A 34 7.37 3.46 2.65
CA MET A 34 6.47 3.55 3.80
C MET A 34 7.06 2.87 5.03
N LYS A 35 7.67 1.69 4.88
CA LYS A 35 8.36 1.01 5.98
C LYS A 35 9.47 1.90 6.58
N GLU A 36 10.29 2.51 5.73
CA GLU A 36 11.35 3.43 6.18
C GLU A 36 10.81 4.64 6.93
N ALA A 37 9.63 5.14 6.55
CA ALA A 37 8.97 6.26 7.19
C ALA A 37 8.29 5.95 8.53
N GLY A 38 8.31 4.70 8.98
CA GLY A 38 7.72 4.27 10.27
C GLY A 38 6.31 3.71 10.17
N PHE A 39 5.84 3.37 8.95
CA PHE A 39 4.58 2.64 8.81
C PHE A 39 4.77 1.18 9.23
N ARG A 40 3.97 0.73 10.21
CA ARG A 40 4.08 -0.62 10.77
C ARG A 40 2.96 -1.53 10.31
N LEU A 41 1.71 -1.05 10.32
CA LEU A 41 0.56 -1.82 9.85
C LEU A 41 -0.18 -1.08 8.73
N MET A 42 -0.32 -1.76 7.59
CA MET A 42 -1.22 -1.35 6.51
C MET A 42 -2.40 -2.30 6.48
N LYS A 43 -3.58 -1.81 6.85
CA LYS A 43 -4.83 -2.56 6.76
C LYS A 43 -5.32 -2.48 5.32
N LEU A 44 -5.08 -3.55 4.57
CA LEU A 44 -5.51 -3.66 3.18
C LEU A 44 -6.96 -4.12 3.15
N GLY A 45 -7.83 -3.32 2.53
CA GLY A 45 -9.23 -3.68 2.31
C GLY A 45 -9.35 -4.71 1.19
N LEU A 46 -9.07 -5.99 1.47
CA LEU A 46 -9.42 -7.08 0.57
C LEU A 46 -10.87 -7.48 0.86
N GLU A 47 -11.82 -6.80 0.22
CA GLU A 47 -13.25 -7.01 0.48
C GLU A 47 -13.77 -8.33 -0.11
N SER A 48 -13.12 -8.84 -1.15
CA SER A 48 -13.39 -10.16 -1.71
C SER A 48 -12.22 -10.62 -2.57
N ALA A 49 -11.92 -11.91 -2.58
CA ALA A 49 -11.02 -12.55 -3.55
C ALA A 49 -11.74 -12.96 -4.85
N ASN A 50 -13.04 -12.61 -5.00
CA ASN A 50 -13.85 -12.96 -6.15
C ASN A 50 -14.13 -11.73 -7.03
N GLN A 51 -13.63 -11.75 -8.27
CA GLN A 51 -13.73 -10.63 -9.21
C GLN A 51 -15.19 -10.23 -9.46
N LYS A 52 -16.11 -11.20 -9.56
CA LYS A 52 -17.55 -10.93 -9.73
C LYS A 52 -18.15 -10.18 -8.55
N THR A 53 -17.59 -10.34 -7.34
CA THR A 53 -18.05 -9.62 -6.15
C THR A 53 -17.48 -8.20 -6.13
N LEU A 54 -16.22 -8.02 -6.53
CA LEU A 54 -15.59 -6.71 -6.63
C LEU A 54 -16.21 -5.83 -7.72
N ASP A 55 -16.55 -6.43 -8.87
CA ASP A 55 -17.22 -5.74 -9.98
C ASP A 55 -18.61 -5.21 -9.56
N ARG A 56 -19.36 -5.99 -8.76
CA ARG A 56 -20.65 -5.57 -8.20
C ARG A 56 -20.52 -4.44 -7.18
N LEU A 57 -19.40 -4.39 -6.46
CA LEU A 57 -19.10 -3.34 -5.47
C LEU A 57 -18.59 -2.04 -6.11
N ARG A 58 -18.47 -1.97 -7.45
CA ARG A 58 -18.01 -0.78 -8.22
C ARG A 58 -16.67 -0.21 -7.73
N LYS A 59 -15.80 -1.03 -7.14
CA LYS A 59 -14.42 -0.64 -6.89
C LYS A 59 -13.60 -1.09 -8.09
N ASN A 60 -12.93 -0.15 -8.75
CA ASN A 60 -11.94 -0.41 -9.82
C ASN A 60 -10.68 -1.14 -9.29
N ASN A 61 -10.85 -2.17 -8.44
CA ASN A 61 -9.78 -3.02 -7.94
C ASN A 61 -9.88 -4.34 -8.71
N THR A 62 -8.90 -4.61 -9.57
CA THR A 62 -8.77 -5.91 -10.23
C THR A 62 -8.21 -6.94 -9.24
N VAL A 63 -8.80 -8.13 -9.20
CA VAL A 63 -8.34 -9.31 -8.44
C VAL A 63 -6.99 -9.77 -8.93
N GLU A 64 -6.73 -9.63 -10.22
CA GLU A 64 -5.40 -9.87 -10.75
C GLU A 64 -4.44 -8.82 -10.19
N PRO A 65 -3.41 -9.23 -9.43
CA PRO A 65 -2.23 -8.38 -9.27
C PRO A 65 -1.71 -8.14 -10.69
N LYS A 66 -1.58 -6.87 -11.11
CA LYS A 66 -0.86 -6.56 -12.35
C LYS A 66 0.46 -7.33 -12.30
N LYS A 67 0.65 -8.27 -13.23
CA LYS A 67 1.84 -9.10 -13.32
C LYS A 67 3.05 -8.18 -13.20
N TRP A 68 3.90 -8.48 -12.22
CA TRP A 68 5.18 -7.80 -12.03
C TRP A 68 6.04 -8.06 -13.26
N SER A 69 6.04 -7.13 -14.21
CA SER A 69 7.03 -7.12 -15.26
C SER A 69 8.35 -6.69 -14.63
N LYS A 70 9.22 -7.66 -14.33
CA LYS A 70 10.66 -7.38 -14.37
C LYS A 70 10.96 -7.05 -15.83
N THR A 71 10.97 -5.77 -16.16
CA THR A 71 11.47 -5.31 -17.45
C THR A 71 12.55 -4.28 -17.20
N GLN A 72 13.66 -4.54 -17.90
CA GLN A 72 15.02 -4.04 -17.74
C GLN A 72 15.15 -2.53 -17.88
#